data_AF-A0A7C1NIZ7-F1
#
_entry.id   AF-A0A7C1NIZ7-F1
#
_cell.length_a   1.000
_cell.length_b   1.000
_cell.length_c   1.000
_cell.angle_alpha   90.00
_cell.angle_beta   90.00
_cell.angle_gamma   90.00
#
_symmetry.space_group_name_H-M   'P 1'
#
loop_
_entity.id
_entity.type
_entity.pdbx_description
1 polymer ?
#
loop_
_entity_poly.entity_id
_entity_poly.type
_entity_poly.pdbx_seq_one_letter_code
_entity_poly.pdbx_strand_id
1 'polypeptide(L)'
;AHVDGASGWTVFWQVKFPLILPIAGIVTVLTFVGNFNAFDLIYTTQKVLAGPNFSTDILGTFFYRTFFGHQLQLGNPTMGATVATMMFLIILAGVLLYMFGWRRRIQTYEL
;
A
#
# COMPACT_ATOMS: atom_id res chain seq x y z
N ALA A 1 14.30 7.58 31.99
CA ALA A 1 13.37 6.47 31.65
C ALA A 1 13.23 5.45 32.79
N HIS A 2 14.24 4.63 33.13
CA HIS A 2 14.15 3.78 34.36
C HIS A 2 14.32 4.58 35.66
N VAL A 3 14.91 5.78 35.57
CA VAL A 3 15.12 6.68 36.72
C VAL A 3 13.87 7.51 37.06
N ASP A 4 12.88 7.59 36.15
CA ASP A 4 11.70 8.47 36.29
C ASP A 4 10.40 7.72 36.66
N GLY A 5 10.45 6.41 36.93
CA GLY A 5 9.26 5.61 37.26
C GLY A 5 8.21 5.50 36.14
N ALA A 6 8.55 5.86 34.90
CA ALA A 6 7.62 5.83 33.78
C ALA A 6 7.24 4.39 33.40
N SER A 7 5.94 4.12 33.27
CA SER A 7 5.43 2.80 32.84
C SER A 7 6.02 2.39 31.48
N GLY A 8 6.18 1.08 31.25
CA GLY A 8 6.70 0.58 29.96
C GLY A 8 5.91 1.05 28.74
N TRP A 9 4.61 1.31 28.90
CA TRP A 9 3.74 1.89 27.86
C TRP A 9 4.07 3.35 27.55
N THR A 10 4.32 4.14 28.60
CA THR A 10 4.74 5.54 28.47
C THR A 10 6.10 5.64 27.75
N VAL A 11 7.05 4.79 28.13
CA VAL A 11 8.38 4.73 27.49
C VAL A 11 8.28 4.32 26.02
N PHE A 12 7.39 3.39 25.67
CA PHE A 12 7.18 3.01 24.28
C PHE A 12 6.69 4.18 23.43
N TRP A 13 5.60 4.84 23.81
CA TRP A 13 4.99 5.90 22.98
C TRP A 13 5.77 7.22 22.97
N GLN A 14 6.43 7.57 24.07
CA GLN A 14 7.12 8.86 24.18
C GLN A 14 8.59 8.81 23.79
N VAL A 15 9.23 7.64 23.85
CA VAL A 15 10.69 7.52 23.61
C VAL A 15 10.99 6.60 22.43
N LYS A 16 10.51 5.35 22.47
CA LYS A 16 10.88 4.36 21.44
C LYS A 16 10.18 4.64 20.10
N PHE A 17 8.88 4.92 20.14
CA PHE A 17 8.07 5.15 18.94
C PHE A 17 8.55 6.37 18.13
N PRO A 18 8.80 7.56 18.74
CA PRO A 18 9.31 8.71 18.00
C PRO A 18 10.67 8.46 17.37
N LEU A 19 11.54 7.71 18.06
CA LEU A 19 12.88 7.39 17.56
C LEU A 19 12.85 6.50 16.32
N ILE A 20 11.89 5.57 16.23
CA ILE A 20 11.75 4.68 15.06
C ILE A 20 10.84 5.25 13.97
N LEU A 21 10.17 6.39 14.20
CA LEU A 21 9.26 7.00 13.22
C LEU A 21 9.88 7.04 11.81
N PRO A 22 11.10 7.58 11.59
CA PRO A 22 11.64 7.73 10.24
C PRO A 22 11.72 6.42 9.46
N ILE A 23 12.16 5.34 10.13
CA ILE A 23 12.27 4.00 9.55
C ILE A 23 10.88 3.40 9.33
N ALA A 24 10.00 3.50 10.34
CA ALA A 24 8.62 3.03 10.23
C ALA A 24 7.90 3.69 9.06
N GLY A 25 8.22 4.95 8.75
CA GLY A 25 7.63 5.65 7.63
C GLY A 25 8.07 5.12 6.27
N ILE A 26 9.37 4.84 6.10
CA ILE A 26 9.89 4.20 4.88
C ILE A 26 9.26 2.81 4.69
N VAL A 27 9.22 2.01 5.75
CA VAL A 27 8.60 0.68 5.73
C VAL A 27 7.12 0.79 5.35
N THR A 28 6.40 1.78 5.87
CA THR A 28 4.98 1.99 5.53
C THR A 28 4.79 2.23 4.03
N VAL A 29 5.64 3.05 3.39
CA VAL A 29 5.56 3.30 1.94
C VAL A 29 5.86 2.03 1.15
N LEU A 30 6.91 1.30 1.53
CA LEU A 30 7.29 0.05 0.86
C LEU A 30 6.17 -1.00 0.99
N THR A 31 5.61 -1.17 2.18
CA THR A 31 4.50 -2.08 2.43
C THR A 31 3.23 -1.64 1.69
N PHE A 32 2.94 -0.34 1.63
CA PHE A 32 1.83 0.20 0.85
C PHE A 32 1.97 -0.18 -0.63
N VAL A 33 3.10 0.14 -1.26
CA VAL A 33 3.37 -0.21 -2.67
C VAL A 33 3.36 -1.72 -2.88
N GLY A 34 3.90 -2.50 -1.93
CA GLY A 34 3.91 -3.96 -1.97
C GLY A 34 2.50 -4.56 -1.97
N ASN A 35 1.59 -4.04 -1.15
CA ASN A 35 0.19 -4.50 -1.10
C ASN A 35 -0.55 -4.25 -2.42
N PHE A 36 -0.28 -3.14 -3.11
CA PHE A 36 -0.85 -2.89 -4.45
C PHE A 36 -0.34 -3.88 -5.51
N ASN A 37 0.85 -4.47 -5.29
CA ASN A 37 1.42 -5.52 -6.15
C ASN A 37 1.04 -6.94 -5.71
N ALA A 38 0.15 -7.11 -4.71
CA ALA A 38 -0.29 -8.41 -4.21
C ALA A 38 -1.21 -9.19 -5.20
N PHE A 39 -1.13 -8.87 -6.50
CA PHE A 39 -1.80 -9.58 -7.59
C PHE A 39 -1.53 -11.09 -7.53
N ASP A 40 -0.27 -11.48 -7.40
CA ASP A 40 0.13 -12.89 -7.40
C ASP A 40 -0.52 -13.69 -6.27
N LEU A 41 -0.60 -13.10 -5.07
CA LEU A 41 -1.23 -13.72 -3.92
C LEU A 41 -2.73 -13.97 -4.15
N ILE A 42 -3.45 -12.96 -4.64
CA ILE A 42 -4.89 -13.08 -4.88
C ILE A 42 -5.16 -14.02 -6.06
N TYR A 43 -4.38 -13.91 -7.13
CA TYR A 43 -4.48 -14.77 -8.30
C TYR A 43 -4.25 -16.25 -7.94
N THR A 44 -3.25 -16.54 -7.12
CA THR A 44 -2.95 -17.91 -6.69
C THR A 44 -4.02 -18.47 -5.75
N THR A 45 -4.52 -17.65 -4.82
CA THR A 45 -5.42 -18.10 -3.75
C THR A 45 -6.89 -18.13 -4.17
N GLN A 46 -7.35 -17.10 -4.88
CA GLN A 46 -8.76 -16.86 -5.23
C GLN A 46 -9.02 -16.99 -6.75
N LYS A 47 -7.98 -17.32 -7.53
CA LYS A 47 -8.03 -17.41 -9.00
C LYS A 47 -8.47 -16.09 -9.64
N VAL A 48 -8.70 -16.10 -10.95
CA VAL A 48 -9.00 -14.89 -11.75
C VAL A 48 -10.29 -14.17 -11.33
N LEU A 49 -11.22 -14.87 -10.68
CA LEU A 49 -12.51 -14.31 -10.26
C LEU A 49 -12.43 -13.51 -8.97
N ALA A 50 -11.34 -13.62 -8.21
CA ALA A 50 -11.17 -12.95 -6.92
C ALA A 50 -12.36 -13.21 -5.97
N GLY A 51 -12.78 -14.47 -5.86
CA GLY A 51 -13.88 -14.92 -5.00
C GLY A 51 -15.30 -14.71 -5.59
N PRO A 52 -16.36 -15.08 -4.86
CA PRO A 52 -17.74 -14.89 -5.31
C PRO A 52 -18.05 -13.40 -5.50
N ASN A 53 -18.64 -13.03 -6.64
CA ASN A 53 -19.01 -11.65 -6.96
C ASN A 53 -17.86 -10.63 -6.81
N PHE A 54 -16.60 -11.01 -7.11
CA PHE A 54 -15.45 -10.10 -7.06
C PHE A 54 -15.14 -9.56 -5.64
N SER A 55 -15.48 -10.31 -4.58
CA SER A 55 -15.34 -9.84 -3.19
C SER A 55 -13.91 -9.58 -2.74
N THR A 56 -12.92 -10.20 -3.39
CA THR A 56 -11.48 -10.00 -3.11
C THR A 56 -10.76 -9.34 -4.28
N ASP A 57 -11.51 -8.71 -5.19
CA ASP A 57 -10.94 -8.11 -6.39
C ASP A 57 -10.11 -6.88 -6.04
N ILE A 58 -8.88 -6.89 -6.55
CA ILE A 58 -7.93 -5.79 -6.42
C ILE A 58 -7.65 -5.22 -7.80
N LEU A 59 -7.11 -4.01 -7.86
CA LEU A 59 -6.82 -3.36 -9.14
C LEU A 59 -5.92 -4.22 -10.05
N GLY A 60 -5.02 -5.03 -9.48
CA GLY A 60 -4.19 -5.96 -10.24
C GLY A 60 -4.98 -7.09 -10.91
N THR A 61 -5.96 -7.70 -10.22
CA THR A 61 -6.80 -8.76 -10.80
C THR A 61 -7.78 -8.19 -11.80
N PHE A 62 -8.28 -6.97 -11.57
CA PHE A 62 -9.05 -6.21 -12.54
C PHE A 62 -8.24 -5.92 -13.80
N PHE A 63 -7.02 -5.39 -13.67
CA PHE A 63 -6.10 -5.17 -14.79
C PHE A 63 -5.91 -6.45 -15.62
N TYR A 64 -5.60 -7.56 -14.96
CA TYR A 64 -5.38 -8.84 -15.64
C TYR A 64 -6.61 -9.26 -16.45
N ARG A 65 -7.80 -9.19 -15.85
CA ARG A 65 -9.07 -9.54 -16.49
C ARG A 65 -9.40 -8.63 -17.67
N THR A 66 -9.11 -7.35 -17.58
CA THR A 66 -9.34 -6.39 -18.67
C THR A 66 -8.32 -6.53 -19.81
N PHE A 67 -7.05 -6.79 -19.49
CA PHE A 67 -5.97 -6.85 -20.47
C PHE A 67 -5.93 -8.19 -21.20
N PHE A 68 -6.00 -9.30 -20.47
CA PHE A 68 -5.90 -10.66 -21.03
C PHE A 68 -7.26 -11.31 -21.29
N GLY A 69 -8.34 -10.75 -20.74
CA GLY A 69 -9.67 -11.33 -20.83
C GLY A 69 -9.92 -12.41 -19.79
N HIS A 70 -11.18 -12.84 -19.68
CA HIS A 70 -11.57 -13.93 -18.79
C HIS A 70 -12.74 -14.72 -19.39
N GLN A 71 -12.56 -16.03 -19.45
CA GLN A 71 -13.56 -17.02 -19.89
C GLN A 71 -14.07 -16.79 -21.33
N LEU A 72 -15.15 -16.02 -21.53
CA LEU A 72 -15.72 -15.71 -22.84
C LEU A 72 -15.44 -14.27 -23.30
N GLN A 73 -14.89 -13.43 -22.43
CA GLN A 73 -14.62 -12.03 -22.74
C GLN A 73 -13.17 -11.88 -23.21
N LEU A 74 -12.99 -11.44 -24.47
CA LEU A 74 -11.66 -11.14 -25.00
C LEU A 74 -11.07 -9.94 -24.26
N GLY A 75 -9.78 -10.05 -23.96
CA GLY A 75 -9.00 -8.95 -23.42
C GLY A 75 -8.92 -7.78 -24.39
N ASN A 76 -8.92 -6.57 -23.86
CA ASN A 76 -8.73 -5.35 -24.62
C ASN A 76 -7.48 -4.62 -24.09
N PRO A 77 -6.38 -4.59 -24.86
CA PRO A 77 -5.14 -3.96 -24.45
C PRO A 77 -5.29 -2.47 -24.10
N THR A 78 -6.15 -1.74 -24.80
CA THR A 78 -6.41 -0.31 -24.59
C THR A 78 -7.13 -0.05 -23.26
N MET A 79 -8.10 -0.91 -22.92
CA MET A 79 -8.76 -0.84 -21.61
C MET A 79 -7.78 -1.23 -20.49
N GLY A 80 -6.99 -2.29 -20.67
CA GLY A 80 -5.98 -2.68 -19.69
C GLY A 80 -4.91 -1.61 -19.47
N ALA A 81 -4.47 -0.92 -20.53
CA ALA A 81 -3.55 0.22 -20.42
C ALA A 81 -4.14 1.39 -19.62
N THR A 82 -5.44 1.66 -19.78
CA THR A 82 -6.16 2.65 -18.96
C THR A 82 -6.16 2.26 -17.49
N VAL A 83 -6.45 0.99 -17.18
CA VAL A 83 -6.43 0.48 -15.79
C VAL A 83 -5.03 0.58 -15.20
N ALA A 84 -3.99 0.17 -15.93
CA ALA A 84 -2.61 0.27 -15.47
C ALA A 84 -2.19 1.73 -15.17
N THR A 85 -2.61 2.66 -16.03
CA THR A 85 -2.33 4.09 -15.83
C THR A 85 -3.05 4.62 -14.59
N MET A 86 -4.31 4.24 -14.39
CA MET A 86 -5.07 4.62 -13.18
C MET A 86 -4.46 4.03 -11.91
N MET A 87 -4.02 2.77 -11.94
CA MET A 87 -3.28 2.14 -10.84
C MET A 87 -2.03 2.93 -10.49
N PHE A 88 -1.23 3.29 -11.50
CA PHE A 88 -0.03 4.11 -11.30
C PHE A 88 -0.36 5.46 -10.66
N LEU A 89 -1.38 6.16 -11.14
CA LEU A 89 -1.79 7.45 -10.59
C LEU A 89 -2.27 7.34 -9.13
N ILE A 90 -3.01 6.29 -8.77
CA ILE A 90 -3.48 6.06 -7.40
C ILE A 90 -2.30 5.81 -6.46
N ILE A 91 -1.36 4.94 -6.86
CA ILE A 91 -0.16 4.65 -6.06
C ILE A 91 0.68 5.93 -5.91
N LEU A 92 0.91 6.65 -7.00
CA LEU A 92 1.67 7.89 -7.01
C LEU A 92 1.01 8.94 -6.09
N ALA A 93 -0.30 9.15 -6.20
CA ALA A 93 -1.03 10.07 -5.33
C ALA A 93 -0.91 9.68 -3.85
N GLY A 94 -1.06 8.39 -3.53
CA GLY A 94 -0.89 7.88 -2.17
C GLY A 94 0.50 8.14 -1.60
N VAL A 95 1.54 7.85 -2.39
CA VAL A 95 2.95 8.09 -2.01
C VAL A 95 3.22 9.59 -1.85
N LEU A 96 2.73 10.44 -2.76
CA LEU A 96 2.92 11.89 -2.69
C LEU A 96 2.20 12.50 -1.47
N LEU A 97 0.97 12.08 -1.19
CA LEU A 97 0.23 12.52 0.01
C LEU A 97 0.97 12.09 1.28
N TYR A 98 1.45 10.86 1.32
CA TYR A 98 2.25 10.36 2.42
C TYR A 98 3.54 11.18 2.58
N MET A 99 4.32 11.36 1.51
CA MET A 99 5.55 12.15 1.54
C MET A 99 5.30 13.60 1.95
N PHE A 100 4.21 14.22 1.50
CA PHE A 100 3.87 15.59 1.85
C PHE A 100 3.50 15.74 3.34
N GLY A 101 2.69 14.83 3.87
CA GLY A 101 2.33 14.82 5.29
C GLY A 101 3.51 14.43 6.20
N TRP A 102 4.32 13.48 5.76
CA TRP A 102 5.42 12.91 6.53
C TRP A 102 6.68 13.79 6.53
N ARG A 103 7.05 14.39 5.39
CA ARG A 103 8.17 15.36 5.31
C ARG A 103 7.97 16.53 6.27
N ARG A 104 6.73 17.04 6.39
CA ARG A 104 6.39 18.13 7.32
C ARG A 104 6.62 17.76 8.78
N ARG A 105 6.51 16.48 9.14
CA ARG A 105 6.69 15.99 10.52
C ARG A 105 8.16 15.72 10.85
N ILE A 106 8.96 15.19 9.91
CA ILE A 106 10.39 14.91 10.15
C ILE A 106 11.19 16.20 10.38
N GLN A 107 10.93 17.27 9.63
CA GLN A 107 11.66 18.54 9.79
C GLN A 107 11.54 19.16 11.19
N THR A 108 10.51 18.80 11.96
CA THR A 108 10.34 19.29 13.33
C THR A 108 11.22 18.55 14.34
N TYR A 109 11.80 17.39 13.99
CA TYR A 109 12.65 16.59 14.87
C TYR A 109 14.16 16.73 14.59
N GLU A 110 14.54 17.39 13.49
CA GLU A 110 15.95 17.72 13.17
C GLU A 110 16.38 19.12 13.64
N LEU A 111 15.50 19.86 14.34
CA LEU A 111 15.81 21.11 15.05
C LEU A 111 15.77 20.86 16.55
#